data_AF-A0A957XKY2-F1
#
_entry.id   AF-A0A957XKY2-F1
#
_cell.length_a   1.000
_cell.length_b   1.000
_cell.length_c   1.000
_cell.angle_alpha   90.00
_cell.angle_beta   90.00
_cell.angle_gamma   90.00
#
_symmetry.space_group_name_H-M   'P 1'
#
loop_
_entity.id
_entity.type
_entity.pdbx_description
1 polymer ?
#
loop_
_entity_poly.entity_id
_entity_poly.type
_entity_poly.pdbx_seq_one_letter_code
_entity_poly.pdbx_strand_id
1 'polypeptide(L)'
;MLTKTNDTHPNAEAIQIDLLRNAGQARRSRLMLSITQSTLSLSRRTIRQQYSHLSPREQNIKFVELVYGIDLADRLRKYLQMKH
;
A
#
# COMPACT_ATOMS: atom_id res chain seq x y z
N MET A 1 -18.42 -11.36 -9.36
CA MET A 1 -18.22 -12.73 -8.86
C MET A 1 -16.95 -12.70 -8.03
N LEU A 2 -17.03 -12.90 -6.71
CA LEU A 2 -15.85 -12.79 -5.83
C LEU A 2 -14.96 -14.02 -6.07
N THR A 3 -13.80 -13.80 -6.69
CA THR A 3 -12.76 -14.81 -6.88
C THR A 3 -12.28 -15.24 -5.50
N LYS A 4 -12.54 -16.50 -5.12
CA LYS A 4 -12.02 -17.10 -3.88
C LYS A 4 -10.50 -16.93 -3.85
N THR A 5 -9.95 -16.43 -2.76
CA THR A 5 -8.51 -16.49 -2.52
C THR A 5 -8.15 -17.95 -2.29
N ASN A 6 -7.42 -18.55 -3.24
CA ASN A 6 -7.06 -19.98 -3.20
C ASN A 6 -6.24 -20.37 -1.95
N ASP A 7 -5.67 -19.37 -1.26
CA ASP A 7 -4.82 -19.51 -0.07
C ASP A 7 -5.56 -19.24 1.26
N THR A 8 -6.90 -19.23 1.25
CA THR A 8 -7.69 -19.08 2.48
C THR A 8 -8.75 -20.17 2.56
N HIS A 9 -8.71 -20.95 3.63
CA HIS A 9 -9.71 -21.99 3.86
C HIS A 9 -11.12 -21.37 3.98
N PRO A 10 -12.17 -21.93 3.36
CA PRO A 10 -13.51 -21.32 3.33
C PRO A 10 -14.08 -20.95 4.71
N ASN A 11 -13.84 -21.79 5.71
CA ASN A 11 -14.27 -21.50 7.09
C ASN A 11 -13.58 -20.27 7.69
N ALA A 12 -12.29 -20.06 7.38
CA ALA A 12 -11.54 -18.90 7.85
C ALA A 12 -12.05 -17.62 7.17
N GLU A 13 -12.33 -17.67 5.86
CA GLU A 13 -12.94 -16.57 5.11
C GLU A 13 -14.30 -16.19 5.71
N ALA A 14 -15.17 -17.18 5.97
CA ALA A 14 -16.49 -16.95 6.57
C ALA A 14 -16.39 -16.26 7.94
N ILE A 15 -15.48 -16.71 8.80
CA ILE A 15 -15.24 -16.11 10.12
C ILE A 15 -14.70 -14.68 9.99
N GLN A 16 -13.75 -14.43 9.08
CA GLN A 16 -13.18 -13.09 8.89
C GLN A 16 -14.24 -12.09 8.38
N ILE A 17 -15.09 -12.52 7.45
CA ILE A 17 -16.20 -11.71 6.94
C ILE A 17 -17.18 -11.39 8.08
N ASP A 18 -17.55 -12.37 8.90
CA ASP A 18 -18.46 -12.15 10.03
C ASP A 18 -17.85 -11.18 11.05
N LEU A 19 -16.58 -11.36 11.42
CA LEU A 19 -15.85 -10.46 12.33
C LEU A 19 -15.76 -9.03 11.78
N LEU A 20 -15.67 -8.85 10.46
CA LEU A 20 -15.67 -7.53 9.82
C LEU A 20 -17.06 -6.89 9.79
N ARG A 21 -18.11 -7.68 9.51
CA ARG A 21 -19.51 -7.22 9.52
C ARG A 21 -19.95 -6.79 10.91
N ASN A 22 -19.54 -7.52 11.93
CA ASN A 22 -19.85 -7.25 13.33
C ASN A 22 -18.90 -6.22 13.98
N ALA A 23 -17.92 -5.68 13.23
CA ALA A 23 -17.03 -4.64 13.73
C ALA A 23 -17.71 -3.26 13.72
N GLY A 24 -17.74 -2.59 14.87
CA GLY A 24 -18.12 -1.17 14.95
C GLY A 24 -17.16 -0.27 14.17
N GLN A 25 -17.60 0.97 13.87
CA GLN A 25 -16.87 1.91 13.01
C GLN A 25 -15.41 2.13 13.46
N ALA A 26 -15.18 2.33 14.77
CA ALA A 26 -13.84 2.53 15.31
C ALA A 26 -12.90 1.34 15.04
N ARG A 27 -13.41 0.10 15.15
CA ARG A 27 -12.61 -1.11 14.90
C ARG A 27 -12.30 -1.26 13.42
N ARG A 28 -13.26 -0.96 12.54
CA ARG A 28 -13.06 -0.97 11.08
C ARG A 28 -11.98 0.04 10.66
N SER A 29 -12.05 1.27 11.16
CA SER A 29 -11.04 2.30 10.87
C SER A 29 -9.66 1.88 11.38
N ARG A 30 -9.57 1.29 12.57
CA ARG A 30 -8.28 0.81 13.12
C ARG A 30 -7.68 -0.29 12.24
N LEU A 31 -8.49 -1.25 11.78
CA LEU A 31 -8.05 -2.31 10.87
C LEU A 31 -7.55 -1.72 9.54
N MET A 32 -8.31 -0.79 8.95
CA MET A 32 -7.90 -0.11 7.71
C MET A 32 -6.56 0.60 7.89
N LEU A 33 -6.39 1.40 8.95
CA LEU A 33 -5.15 2.11 9.23
C LEU A 33 -3.97 1.15 9.44
N SER A 34 -4.18 0.05 10.16
CA SER A 34 -3.15 -0.96 10.38
C SER A 34 -2.71 -1.62 9.07
N ILE A 35 -3.64 -1.96 8.19
CA ILE A 35 -3.35 -2.59 6.89
C ILE A 35 -2.60 -1.59 5.99
N THR A 36 -3.06 -0.34 5.94
CA THR A 36 -2.39 0.73 5.19
C THR A 36 -0.96 0.92 5.68
N GLN A 37 -0.75 0.98 7.00
CA GLN A 37 0.59 1.15 7.57
C GLN A 37 1.51 -0.02 7.20
N SER A 38 1.04 -1.27 7.32
CA SER A 38 1.82 -2.46 6.96
C SER A 38 2.19 -2.45 5.47
N THR A 39 1.23 -2.14 4.60
CA THR A 39 1.43 -2.08 3.15
C THR A 39 2.47 -1.02 2.78
N LEU A 40 2.33 0.20 3.31
CA LEU A 40 3.28 1.28 3.07
C LEU A 40 4.69 0.94 3.56
N SER A 41 4.81 0.34 4.75
CA SER A 41 6.09 -0.07 5.31
C SER A 41 6.79 -1.12 4.45
N LEU A 42 6.05 -2.14 4.00
CA LEU A 42 6.58 -3.23 3.16
C LEU A 42 6.98 -2.72 1.76
N SER A 43 6.14 -1.90 1.13
CA SER A 43 6.45 -1.31 -0.18
C SER A 43 7.72 -0.48 -0.12
N ARG A 44 7.83 0.41 0.89
CA ARG A 44 9.03 1.24 1.07
C ARG A 44 10.27 0.42 1.38
N ARG A 45 10.17 -0.63 2.19
CA ARG A 45 11.30 -1.54 2.48
C ARG A 45 11.80 -2.21 1.21
N THR A 46 10.89 -2.77 0.42
CA THR A 46 11.21 -3.45 -0.84
C THR A 46 11.89 -2.50 -1.82
N ILE A 47 11.39 -1.26 -1.93
CA ILE A 47 11.99 -0.25 -2.81
C ILE A 47 13.41 0.10 -2.35
N ARG A 48 13.65 0.29 -1.04
CA ARG A 48 15.00 0.54 -0.53
C ARG A 48 15.98 -0.59 -0.85
N GLN A 49 15.49 -1.84 -0.85
CA GLN A 49 16.32 -3.01 -1.14
C GLN A 49 16.61 -3.16 -2.64
N GLN A 50 15.58 -3.10 -3.48
CA GLN A 50 15.71 -3.30 -4.92
C GLN A 50 16.36 -2.09 -5.64
N TYR A 51 16.11 -0.88 -5.15
CA TYR A 51 16.60 0.36 -5.73
C TYR A 51 17.60 1.07 -4.81
N SER A 52 18.50 0.28 -4.21
CA SER A 52 19.54 0.78 -3.31
C SER A 52 20.52 1.76 -3.96
N HIS A 53 20.64 1.72 -5.29
CA HIS A 53 21.44 2.64 -6.09
C HIS A 53 20.80 4.04 -6.28
N LEU A 54 19.49 4.17 -5.99
CA LEU A 54 18.77 5.44 -6.10
C LEU A 54 18.91 6.26 -4.81
N SER A 55 18.93 7.59 -4.94
CA SER A 55 18.85 8.48 -3.78
C SER A 55 17.50 8.31 -3.04
N PRO A 56 17.40 8.69 -1.75
CA PRO A 56 16.15 8.61 -1.01
C PRO A 56 14.97 9.34 -1.68
N ARG A 57 15.25 10.44 -2.39
CA ARG A 57 14.25 11.20 -3.15
C ARG A 57 13.75 10.42 -4.37
N GLU A 58 14.67 9.83 -5.13
CA GLU A 58 14.33 8.99 -6.28
C GLU A 58 13.59 7.72 -5.88
N GLN A 59 13.93 7.11 -4.73
CA GLN A 59 13.19 6.00 -4.15
C GLN A 59 11.74 6.39 -3.81
N ASN A 60 11.51 7.58 -3.26
CA ASN A 60 10.15 8.08 -3.00
C ASN A 60 9.37 8.35 -4.29
N ILE A 61 10.02 8.86 -5.33
CA ILE A 61 9.38 9.03 -6.64
C ILE A 61 9.06 7.67 -7.25
N LYS A 62 9.96 6.68 -7.14
CA LYS A 62 9.73 5.30 -7.59
C LYS A 62 8.56 4.66 -6.84
N PHE A 63 8.40 4.94 -5.55
CA PHE A 63 7.21 4.53 -4.79
C PHE A 63 5.93 5.12 -5.39
N VAL A 64 5.94 6.40 -5.72
CA VAL A 64 4.76 7.05 -6.33
C VAL A 64 4.45 6.46 -7.70
N GLU A 65 5.48 6.19 -8.52
CA GLU A 65 5.34 5.55 -9.82
C GLU A 65 4.68 4.16 -9.72
N LEU A 66 5.15 3.33 -8.79
CA LEU A 66 4.67 1.96 -8.62
C LEU A 66 3.27 1.89 -7.99
N VAL A 67 2.91 2.82 -7.11
CA VAL A 67 1.65 2.76 -6.34
C VAL A 67 0.54 3.60 -6.96
N TYR A 68 0.87 4.74 -7.55
CA TYR A 68 -0.10 5.71 -8.07
C TYR A 68 0.02 5.96 -9.58
N GLY A 69 1.05 5.39 -10.22
CA GLY A 69 1.26 5.48 -11.66
C GLY A 69 2.29 6.55 -12.07
N ILE A 70 2.77 6.40 -13.31
CA ILE A 70 3.84 7.22 -13.88
C ILE A 70 3.45 8.69 -14.01
N ASP A 71 2.20 8.99 -14.35
CA ASP A 71 1.73 10.37 -14.54
C ASP A 71 1.84 11.22 -13.27
N LEU A 72 1.57 10.63 -12.11
CA LEU A 72 1.75 11.33 -10.83
C LEU A 72 3.24 11.45 -10.48
N ALA A 73 4.03 10.41 -10.75
CA ALA A 73 5.46 10.45 -10.50
C ALA A 73 6.18 11.52 -11.33
N ASP A 74 5.80 11.71 -12.59
CA ASP A 74 6.38 12.73 -13.46
C ASP A 74 6.00 14.14 -13.02
N ARG A 75 4.74 14.35 -12.63
CA ARG A 75 4.32 15.63 -12.03
C ARG A 75 5.09 15.91 -10.75
N LEU A 76 5.31 14.91 -9.91
CA LEU A 76 6.10 15.04 -8.69
C LEU A 76 7.58 15.35 -9.00
N ARG A 77 8.19 14.70 -9.99
CA ARG A 77 9.56 15.00 -10.46
C ARG A 77 9.70 16.47 -10.85
N LYS A 78 8.79 16.95 -11.70
CA LYS A 78 8.76 18.34 -12.18
C LYS A 78 8.58 19.32 -11.01
N TYR A 79 7.61 19.07 -10.13
CA TYR A 79 7.36 19.91 -8.96
C TYR A 79 8.61 20.04 -8.07
N LEU A 80 9.28 18.93 -7.78
CA LEU A 80 10.45 18.95 -6.92
C LEU A 80 11.69 19.57 -7.61
N GLN A 81 11.75 19.60 -8.95
CA GLN A 81 12.80 20.32 -9.70
C GLN A 81 12.61 21.84 -9.64
N MET A 82 11.37 22.32 -9.61
CA MET A 82 11.03 23.74 -9.50
C MET A 82 11.21 24.34 -8.10
N LYS A 83 11.32 23.49 -7.07
CA LYS A 83 11.41 23.90 -5.66
C LYS A 83 12.86 23.99 -5.14
N HIS A 84 13.83 24.04 -6.05
CA HIS A 84 15.24 24.32 -5.81
C HIS A 84 15.62 25.66 -6.41
#